data_AF-A0A317Z4U7-F1
#
_entry.id   AF-A0A317Z4U7-F1
#
_cell.length_a   1.000
_cell.length_b   1.000
_cell.length_c   1.000
_cell.angle_alpha   90.00
_cell.angle_beta   90.00
_cell.angle_gamma   90.00
#
_symmetry.space_group_name_H-M   'P 1'
#
loop_
_entity.id
_entity.type
_entity.pdbx_description
1 polymer ?
#
loop_
_entity_poly.entity_id
_entity_poly.type
_entity_poly.pdbx_seq_one_letter_code
_entity_poly.pdbx_strand_id
1 'polypeptide(L)' 'MIKIKLDEVLKERNVSLTELSNAVNVTIANLSILKTGKAKAVRFSTLEAICNYLDCQPR' A
#
# COMPACT_ATOMS: atom_id res chain seq x y z
N MET A 1 7.33 2.91 -16.62
CA MET A 1 6.58 1.84 -15.91
C MET A 1 6.39 2.31 -14.48
N ILE A 2 5.17 2.56 -14.04
CA ILE A 2 4.87 2.95 -12.65
C ILE A 2 5.07 1.69 -11.78
N LYS A 3 5.87 1.78 -10.72
CA LYS A 3 6.13 0.67 -9.80
C LYS A 3 5.79 1.08 -8.38
N ILE A 4 4.87 0.35 -7.74
CA ILE A 4 4.50 0.59 -6.35
C ILE A 4 5.46 -0.22 -5.47
N LYS A 5 6.29 0.46 -4.68
CA LYS A 5 7.27 -0.14 -3.76
C LYS A 5 6.74 -0.22 -2.32
N LEU A 6 5.54 -0.79 -2.16
CA LEU A 6 4.87 -0.80 -0.86
C LEU A 6 5.67 -1.53 0.23
N ASP A 7 6.43 -2.59 -0.11
CA ASP A 7 7.28 -3.29 0.87
C ASP A 7 8.41 -2.40 1.43
N GLU A 8 9.02 -1.56 0.60
CA GLU A 8 10.09 -0.65 1.02
C GLU A 8 9.53 0.42 1.96
N VAL A 9 8.42 1.05 1.58
CA VAL A 9 7.78 2.10 2.39
C VAL A 9 7.30 1.56 3.75
N LEU A 10 6.71 0.36 3.78
CA LEU A 10 6.29 -0.26 5.04
C LEU A 10 7.47 -0.52 5.99
N LYS A 11 8.61 -0.97 5.45
CA LYS A 11 9.83 -1.19 6.24
C LYS A 11 10.42 0.12 6.76
N GLU A 12 10.50 1.14 5.90
CA GLU A 12 11.00 2.47 6.27
C GLU A 12 10.16 3.13 7.37
N ARG A 13 8.84 2.94 7.33
CA ARG A 13 7.91 3.50 8.32
C ARG A 13 7.68 2.59 9.53
N ASN A 14 8.28 1.40 9.57
CA ASN A 14 8.05 0.37 10.59
C ASN A 14 6.55 0.02 10.79
N VAL A 15 5.78 0.02 9.70
CA VAL A 15 4.33 -0.25 9.69
C VAL A 15 4.07 -1.69 9.26
N SER A 16 3.18 -2.38 9.97
CA SER A 16 2.77 -3.74 9.59
C SER A 16 1.68 -3.76 8.52
N LEU A 17 1.59 -4.84 7.74
CA LEU A 17 0.52 -4.98 6.74
C LEU A 17 -0.88 -5.02 7.37
N THR A 18 -0.98 -5.60 8.57
CA THR A 18 -2.22 -5.68 9.36
C THR A 18 -2.67 -4.31 9.82
N GLU A 19 -1.73 -3.48 10.30
CA GLU A 19 -2.00 -2.11 10.70
C GLU A 19 -2.48 -1.26 9.51
N LEU A 20 -1.78 -1.34 8.36
CA LEU A 20 -2.21 -0.67 7.14
C LEU A 20 -3.62 -1.14 6.72
N SER A 21 -3.90 -2.45 6.80
CA SER A 21 -5.21 -3.03 6.47
C SER A 21 -6.33 -2.38 7.28
N ASN A 22 -6.12 -2.20 8.58
CA ASN A 22 -7.08 -1.56 9.48
C ASN A 22 -7.23 -0.07 9.19
N ALA A 23 -6.13 0.62 8.87
CA ALA A 23 -6.14 2.06 8.61
C ALA A 23 -6.84 2.44 7.29
N VAL A 24 -6.63 1.67 6.22
CA VAL A 24 -7.18 1.97 4.88
C VAL A 24 -8.46 1.19 4.55
N ASN A 25 -8.93 0.35 5.47
CA ASN A 25 -10.09 -0.53 5.28
C ASN A 25 -9.99 -1.40 4.01
N VAL A 26 -8.81 -1.96 3.77
CA VAL A 26 -8.52 -2.88 2.65
C VAL A 26 -8.03 -4.18 3.21
N THR A 27 -8.48 -5.31 2.66
CA THR A 27 -8.08 -6.63 3.15
C THR A 27 -6.58 -6.85 3.03
N ILE A 28 -6.01 -7.58 4.00
CA ILE A 28 -4.61 -8.03 4.00
C ILE A 28 -4.26 -8.74 2.69
N ALA A 29 -5.19 -9.53 2.14
CA ALA A 29 -4.99 -10.23 0.87
C ALA A 29 -4.73 -9.27 -0.30
N ASN A 30 -5.54 -8.21 -0.42
CA ASN A 30 -5.36 -7.20 -1.47
C ASN A 30 -4.05 -6.40 -1.27
N LEU A 31 -3.74 -6.02 -0.03
CA LEU A 31 -2.49 -5.34 0.29
C LEU A 31 -1.25 -6.23 0.04
N SER A 32 -1.35 -7.54 0.24
CA SER A 32 -0.27 -8.50 -0.05
C SER A 32 0.02 -8.60 -1.56
N ILE A 33 -1.04 -8.60 -2.38
CA ILE A 33 -0.92 -8.57 -3.84
C ILE A 33 -0.26 -7.26 -4.31
N LEU A 34 -0.62 -6.12 -3.70
CA LEU A 34 0.01 -4.81 -3.96
C LEU A 34 1.48 -4.81 -3.53
N LYS A 35 1.78 -5.29 -2.32
CA LYS A 35 3.13 -5.40 -1.74
C LYS A 35 4.08 -6.19 -2.64
N THR A 36 3.60 -7.28 -3.22
CA THR A 36 4.41 -8.16 -4.08
C THR A 36 4.51 -7.69 -5.53
N GLY A 37 3.88 -6.56 -5.89
CA GLY A 37 3.86 -6.04 -7.26
C GLY A 37 3.04 -6.88 -8.24
N LYS A 38 2.23 -7.83 -7.75
CA LYS A 38 1.39 -8.72 -8.57
C LYS A 38 0.02 -8.11 -8.89
N ALA A 39 -0.28 -6.93 -8.35
CA ALA A 39 -1.53 -6.24 -8.61
C ALA A 39 -1.65 -5.83 -10.08
N LYS A 40 -2.75 -6.22 -10.72
CA LYS A 40 -3.07 -5.80 -12.10
C LYS A 40 -3.75 -4.43 -12.16
N ALA A 41 -4.47 -4.06 -11.11
CA ALA A 41 -5.17 -2.80 -10.98
C ALA A 41 -5.33 -2.44 -9.50
N VAL A 42 -5.42 -1.14 -9.20
CA VAL A 42 -5.75 -0.60 -7.88
C VAL A 42 -6.65 0.61 -8.07
N ARG A 43 -7.63 0.80 -7.17
CA ARG A 43 -8.45 2.02 -7.20
C ARG A 43 -7.59 3.20 -6.75
N PHE A 44 -7.76 4.35 -7.39
CA PHE A 44 -7.00 5.55 -7.02
C PHE A 44 -7.27 5.96 -5.57
N SER A 45 -8.51 5.83 -5.09
CA SER A 45 -8.87 6.08 -3.69
C SER A 45 -8.14 5.17 -2.69
N THR A 46 -7.89 3.91 -3.06
CA THR A 46 -7.08 3.00 -2.24
C THR A 46 -5.62 3.42 -2.22
N LEU A 47 -5.07 3.80 -3.38
CA LEU A 47 -3.70 4.29 -3.47
C LEU A 47 -3.53 5.57 -2.65
N GLU A 48 -4.46 6.50 -2.76
CA GLU A 48 -4.49 7.76 -2.01
C GLU A 48 -4.59 7.51 -0.50
N ALA A 49 -5.47 6.61 -0.05
CA ALA A 49 -5.57 6.25 1.37
C ALA A 49 -4.26 5.66 1.92
N ILE A 50 -3.59 4.79 1.14
CA ILE A 50 -2.30 4.22 1.51
C ILE A 50 -1.22 5.32 1.57
N CYS A 51 -1.17 6.20 0.57
CA CYS A 51 -0.21 7.29 0.51
C CYS A 51 -0.41 8.30 1.65
N ASN A 52 -1.65 8.63 1.98
CA ASN A 52 -1.99 9.51 3.10
C ASN A 52 -1.59 8.88 4.44
N TYR A 53 -1.80 7.58 4.62
CA TYR A 53 -1.41 6.88 5.85
C TYR A 53 0.12 6.79 6.02
N LEU A 54 0.83 6.50 4.92
CA LEU A 54 2.28 6.28 4.94
C LEU A 54 3.10 7.55 4.71
N ASP A 55 2.42 8.71 4.60
CA ASP A 55 3.02 10.01 4.26
C ASP A 55 3.96 9.88 3.05
N CYS A 56 3.42 9.42 1.93
CA CYS A 56 4.17 9.28 0.69
C CYS A 56 3.43 9.87 -0.50
N GLN A 57 4.17 10.18 -1.56
CA GLN A 57 3.59 10.66 -2.82
C GLN A 57 3.54 9.51 -3.82
N PRO A 58 2.43 9.35 -4.58
CA PRO A 58 2.39 8.45 -5.72
C PRO A 58 3.35 8.98 -6.80
N ARG A 59 4.58 8.48 -6.82
CA ARG A 59 5.64 8.80 -7.80
C ARG A 59 5.82 7.67 -8.80
#